data_AF-A0A8T0D8P9-F1
#
_entry.id   AF-A0A8T0D8P9-F1
#
_cell.length_a   1.000
_cell.length_b   1.000
_cell.length_c   1.000
_cell.angle_alpha   90.00
_cell.angle_beta   90.00
_cell.angle_gamma   90.00
#
_symmetry.space_group_name_H-M   'P 1'
#
loop_
_entity.id
_entity.type
_entity.pdbx_description
1 polymer ?
#
loop_
_entity_poly.entity_id
_entity_poly.type
_entity_poly.pdbx_seq_one_letter_code
_entity_poly.pdbx_strand_id
1 'polypeptide(L)'
;MSDEPKIITFKELKNKKLKLSSSLQSTYEDGLALIKMHRNRSKDPRFDPRVNGLCDLKDWELLTEERELTMKKLKKMLRKNLDPETREKVKRALHLLKQREATYRDRTFRRETMKKIHETQLNQLQSGKRVKFVKRSELRAELLEKRLKNMSRKQREKYLMRKQNKQLYTGTDSKP
;
A
#
# COMPACT_ATOMS: atom_id res chain seq x y z
N MET A 1 -11.89 5.77 51.11
CA MET A 1 -10.58 5.48 51.75
C MET A 1 -9.76 4.70 50.73
N SER A 2 -8.78 5.22 50.01
CA SER A 2 -8.00 6.45 50.18
C SER A 2 -7.37 6.76 48.81
N ASP A 3 -7.88 7.79 48.13
CA ASP A 3 -7.16 8.42 47.01
C ASP A 3 -6.24 9.51 47.57
N GLU A 4 -5.30 9.07 48.39
CA GLU A 4 -4.30 9.96 48.93
C GLU A 4 -3.23 10.24 47.87
N PRO A 5 -2.84 11.51 47.68
CA PRO A 5 -1.83 11.88 46.70
C PRO A 5 -0.51 11.22 47.08
N LYS A 6 -0.04 10.29 46.23
CA LYS A 6 1.28 9.68 46.38
C LYS A 6 2.34 10.71 45.94
N ILE A 7 3.24 11.05 46.84
CA ILE A 7 4.42 11.86 46.52
C ILE A 7 5.41 10.95 45.79
N ILE A 8 5.69 11.25 44.53
CA ILE A 8 6.54 10.43 43.64
C ILE A 8 7.60 11.35 43.03
N THR A 9 8.82 10.84 42.85
CA THR A 9 9.89 11.62 42.23
C THR A 9 9.72 11.73 40.70
N PHE A 10 10.22 12.82 40.10
CA PHE A 10 10.12 13.05 38.66
C PHE A 10 10.76 11.93 37.80
N LYS A 11 11.84 11.30 38.28
CA LYS A 11 12.49 10.17 37.61
C LYS A 11 11.60 8.92 37.59
N GLU A 12 10.86 8.66 38.65
CA GLU A 12 9.91 7.54 38.71
C GLU A 12 8.68 7.80 37.82
N LEU A 13 8.25 9.06 37.73
CA LEU A 13 7.14 9.50 36.88
C LEU A 13 7.46 9.34 35.38
N LYS A 14 8.73 9.54 34.99
CA LYS A 14 9.19 9.34 33.61
C LYS A 14 9.22 7.86 33.18
N ASN A 15 9.49 6.96 34.12
CA ASN A 15 9.73 5.54 33.83
C ASN A 15 8.48 4.66 34.06
N LYS A 16 7.57 5.05 34.96
CA LYS A 16 6.33 4.32 35.24
C LYS A 16 5.15 5.04 34.59
N LYS A 17 4.38 4.34 33.74
CA LYS A 17 3.03 4.80 33.37
C LYS A 17 2.21 4.84 34.64
N LEU A 18 1.93 6.04 35.14
CA LEU A 18 1.11 6.24 36.34
C LEU A 18 -0.21 5.48 36.16
N LYS A 19 -0.49 4.57 37.09
CA LYS A 19 -1.85 4.13 37.31
C LYS A 19 -2.56 5.33 37.95
N LEU A 20 -3.53 5.90 37.25
CA LEU A 20 -4.56 6.70 37.92
C LEU A 20 -5.15 5.85 39.04
N SER A 21 -5.70 6.49 40.07
CA SER A 21 -6.24 5.88 41.28
C SER A 21 -6.80 4.47 41.10
N SER A 22 -6.68 3.61 42.12
CA SER A 22 -7.20 2.24 42.06
C SER A 22 -8.69 2.19 41.68
N SER A 23 -9.44 3.24 42.03
CA SER A 23 -10.84 3.48 41.65
C SER A 23 -11.05 3.74 40.15
N LEU A 24 -10.07 4.33 39.45
CA LEU A 24 -10.12 4.66 38.01
C LEU A 24 -9.38 3.64 37.14
N GLN A 25 -8.83 2.56 37.72
CA GLN A 25 -8.07 1.59 36.96
C GLN A 25 -8.96 0.82 35.96
N SER A 26 -10.19 0.46 36.35
CA SER A 26 -11.14 -0.21 35.46
C SER A 26 -11.55 0.68 34.29
N THR A 27 -11.91 1.94 34.54
CA THR A 27 -12.32 2.89 33.50
C THR A 27 -11.16 3.21 32.54
N TYR A 28 -9.92 3.24 33.02
CA TYR A 28 -8.73 3.40 32.18
C TYR A 28 -8.47 2.17 31.30
N GLU A 29 -8.61 0.96 31.86
CA GLU A 29 -8.47 -0.29 31.11
C GLU A 29 -9.57 -0.45 30.04
N ASP A 30 -10.82 -0.11 30.39
CA ASP A 30 -11.96 -0.05 29.47
C ASP A 30 -11.74 0.99 28.36
N GLY A 31 -11.26 2.19 28.72
CA GLY A 31 -10.90 3.23 27.76
C GLY A 31 -9.81 2.79 26.80
N LEU A 32 -8.76 2.11 27.29
CA LEU A 32 -7.72 1.54 26.45
C LEU A 32 -8.25 0.42 25.53
N ALA A 33 -9.16 -0.41 26.04
CA ALA A 33 -9.81 -1.46 25.25
C ALA A 33 -10.63 -0.84 24.11
N LEU A 34 -11.45 0.17 24.40
CA LEU A 34 -12.22 0.93 23.40
C LEU A 34 -11.31 1.58 22.36
N ILE A 35 -10.24 2.25 22.77
CA ILE A 35 -9.27 2.87 21.86
C ILE A 35 -8.63 1.80 20.95
N LYS A 36 -8.23 0.66 21.51
CA LYS A 36 -7.67 -0.46 20.71
C LYS A 36 -8.71 -1.03 19.73
N MET A 37 -9.95 -1.20 20.16
CA MET A 37 -11.04 -1.66 19.29
C MET A 37 -11.30 -0.68 18.14
N HIS A 38 -11.39 0.62 18.41
CA HIS A 38 -11.60 1.64 17.39
C HIS A 38 -10.40 1.83 16.46
N ARG A 39 -9.17 1.62 16.96
CA ARG A 39 -7.93 1.68 16.17
C ARG A 39 -7.84 0.55 15.13
N ASN A 40 -8.46 -0.59 15.41
CA ASN A 40 -8.43 -1.77 14.53
C ASN A 40 -9.62 -1.85 13.55
N ARG A 41 -10.58 -0.91 13.60
CA ARG A 41 -11.66 -0.88 12.61
C ARG A 41 -11.13 -0.38 11.27
N SER A 42 -11.30 -1.18 10.23
CA SER A 42 -11.09 -0.76 8.84
C SER A 42 -11.99 0.44 8.55
N LYS A 43 -11.39 1.62 8.36
CA LYS A 43 -12.12 2.82 7.97
C LYS A 43 -12.36 2.76 6.48
N ASP A 44 -13.61 2.94 6.05
CA ASP A 44 -13.89 3.08 4.63
C ASP A 44 -13.20 4.37 4.13
N PRO A 45 -12.23 4.27 3.21
CA PRO A 45 -11.46 5.42 2.76
C PRO A 45 -12.31 6.46 2.02
N ARG A 46 -13.53 6.12 1.59
CA ARG A 46 -14.47 7.12 1.01
C ARG A 46 -14.89 8.18 2.01
N PHE A 47 -14.89 7.85 3.29
CA PHE A 47 -15.35 8.71 4.37
C PHE A 47 -14.21 9.20 5.26
N ASP A 48 -12.94 8.93 4.89
CA ASP A 48 -11.80 9.46 5.62
C ASP A 48 -11.49 10.90 5.13
N PRO A 49 -11.60 11.92 6.00
CA PRO A 49 -11.30 13.31 5.64
C PRO A 49 -9.85 13.50 5.13
N ARG A 50 -8.94 12.57 5.42
CA ARG A 50 -7.54 12.58 4.93
C ARG A 50 -7.41 12.18 3.47
N VAL A 51 -8.40 11.49 2.90
CA VAL A 51 -8.35 10.94 1.54
C VAL A 51 -8.45 12.04 0.47
N ASN A 52 -8.81 13.27 0.85
CA ASN A 52 -8.72 14.45 -0.02
C ASN A 52 -7.26 14.90 -0.32
N GLY A 53 -6.24 14.33 0.32
CA GLY A 53 -4.83 14.71 0.07
C GLY A 53 -3.81 13.57 0.07
N LEU A 54 -4.06 12.47 0.80
CA LEU A 54 -3.15 11.32 0.82
C LEU A 54 -3.96 10.01 0.87
N CYS A 55 -4.11 9.36 -0.28
CA CYS A 55 -4.87 8.12 -0.40
C CYS A 55 -3.97 6.91 -0.11
N ASP A 56 -4.17 6.25 1.03
CA ASP A 56 -3.52 4.98 1.34
C ASP A 56 -4.25 3.84 0.63
N LEU A 57 -3.61 3.25 -0.39
CA LEU A 57 -4.24 2.23 -1.25
C LEU A 57 -4.62 0.93 -0.50
N LYS A 58 -4.07 0.70 0.69
CA LYS A 58 -4.43 -0.45 1.54
C LYS A 58 -5.86 -0.35 2.04
N ASP A 59 -6.32 0.85 2.38
CA ASP A 59 -7.67 1.06 2.94
C ASP A 59 -8.76 0.72 1.91
N TRP A 60 -8.40 0.73 0.62
CA TRP A 60 -9.29 0.34 -0.46
C TRP A 60 -9.44 -1.17 -0.63
N GLU A 61 -8.59 -2.01 0.00
CA GLU A 61 -8.70 -3.48 -0.05
C GLU A 61 -10.08 -3.97 0.42
N LEU A 62 -10.71 -3.25 1.36
CA LEU A 62 -12.09 -3.49 1.79
C LEU A 62 -13.10 -3.41 0.63
N LEU A 63 -12.87 -2.52 -0.33
CA LEU A 63 -13.78 -2.23 -1.44
C LEU A 63 -13.45 -3.05 -2.70
N THR A 64 -12.76 -4.19 -2.58
CA THR A 64 -12.34 -4.97 -3.75
C THR A 64 -13.55 -5.55 -4.49
N GLU A 65 -14.51 -6.12 -3.76
CA GLU A 65 -15.74 -6.69 -4.34
C GLU A 65 -16.60 -5.62 -5.04
N GLU A 66 -16.79 -4.46 -4.40
CA GLU A 66 -17.51 -3.32 -5.00
C GLU A 66 -16.82 -2.84 -6.29
N ARG A 67 -15.48 -2.80 -6.32
CA ARG A 67 -14.71 -2.42 -7.50
C ARG A 67 -14.87 -3.42 -8.65
N GLU A 68 -14.91 -4.70 -8.35
CA GLU A 68 -15.16 -5.73 -9.37
C GLU A 68 -16.59 -5.62 -9.93
N LEU A 69 -17.57 -5.41 -9.07
CA LEU A 69 -18.97 -5.22 -9.46
C LEU A 69 -19.12 -3.97 -10.34
N THR A 70 -18.51 -2.84 -9.96
CA THR A 70 -18.53 -1.62 -10.78
C THR A 70 -17.83 -1.81 -12.12
N MET A 71 -16.68 -2.51 -12.16
CA MET A 71 -16.04 -2.86 -13.43
C MET A 71 -16.93 -3.74 -14.32
N LYS A 72 -17.60 -4.76 -13.76
CA LYS A 72 -18.54 -5.61 -14.49
C LYS A 72 -19.71 -4.78 -15.03
N LYS A 73 -20.27 -3.89 -14.22
CA LYS A 73 -21.34 -2.96 -14.62
C LYS A 73 -20.90 -2.05 -15.78
N LEU A 74 -19.75 -1.38 -15.67
CA LEU A 74 -19.22 -0.50 -16.73
C LEU A 74 -18.93 -1.25 -18.04
N LYS A 75 -18.37 -2.47 -17.96
CA LYS A 75 -18.19 -3.34 -19.14
C LYS A 75 -19.52 -3.72 -19.77
N LYS A 76 -20.54 -4.03 -18.96
CA LYS A 76 -21.90 -4.35 -19.45
C LYS A 76 -22.55 -3.13 -20.09
N MET A 77 -22.35 -1.93 -19.53
CA MET A 77 -22.81 -0.68 -20.15
C MET A 77 -22.19 -0.51 -21.54
N LEU A 78 -20.87 -0.66 -21.72
CA LEU A 78 -20.23 -0.51 -23.04
C LEU A 78 -20.73 -1.48 -24.13
N ARG A 79 -21.39 -2.58 -23.75
CA ARG A 79 -22.00 -3.52 -24.70
C ARG A 79 -23.38 -3.06 -25.18
N LYS A 80 -24.03 -2.15 -24.46
CA LYS A 80 -25.31 -1.57 -24.86
C LYS A 80 -25.05 -0.43 -25.86
N ASN A 81 -26.03 -0.14 -26.71
CA ASN A 81 -26.02 1.05 -27.54
C ASN A 81 -26.31 2.27 -26.64
N LEU A 82 -25.22 2.92 -26.23
CA LEU A 82 -25.25 4.19 -25.49
C LEU A 82 -24.96 5.35 -26.42
N ASP A 83 -25.49 6.51 -26.06
CA ASP A 83 -25.09 7.80 -26.62
C ASP A 83 -23.55 7.98 -26.59
N PRO A 84 -22.92 8.56 -27.63
CA PRO A 84 -21.47 8.74 -27.71
C PRO A 84 -20.84 9.43 -26.49
N GLU A 85 -21.50 10.44 -25.90
CA GLU A 85 -20.95 11.17 -24.76
C GLU A 85 -20.90 10.28 -23.51
N THR A 86 -22.01 9.57 -23.26
CA THR A 86 -22.09 8.61 -22.14
C THR A 86 -21.13 7.45 -22.32
N ARG A 87 -20.92 6.98 -23.56
CA ARG A 87 -19.94 5.94 -23.89
C ARG A 87 -18.51 6.38 -23.56
N GLU A 88 -18.13 7.61 -23.88
CA GLU A 88 -16.82 8.15 -23.52
C GLU A 88 -16.64 8.33 -22.01
N LYS A 89 -17.68 8.78 -21.28
CA LYS A 89 -17.66 8.83 -19.81
C LYS A 89 -17.41 7.44 -19.20
N VAL A 90 -18.10 6.42 -19.70
CA VAL A 90 -17.92 5.02 -19.25
C VAL A 90 -16.53 4.49 -19.59
N LYS A 91 -15.99 4.77 -20.78
CA LYS A 91 -14.61 4.39 -21.15
C LYS A 91 -13.58 5.03 -20.23
N ARG A 92 -13.71 6.33 -19.94
CA ARG A 92 -12.82 7.06 -19.03
C ARG A 92 -12.85 6.47 -17.62
N ALA A 93 -14.05 6.23 -17.08
CA ALA A 93 -14.19 5.59 -15.77
C ALA A 93 -13.56 4.19 -15.73
N LEU A 94 -13.78 3.37 -16.77
CA LEU A 94 -13.18 2.04 -16.87
C LEU A 94 -11.65 2.10 -16.97
N HIS A 95 -11.11 3.05 -17.73
CA HIS A 95 -9.67 3.24 -17.88
C HIS A 95 -9.02 3.57 -16.53
N LEU A 96 -9.61 4.51 -15.79
CA LEU A 96 -9.13 4.92 -14.48
C LEU A 96 -9.15 3.76 -13.47
N LEU A 97 -10.22 2.95 -13.44
CA LEU A 97 -10.27 1.76 -12.59
C LEU A 97 -9.17 0.76 -12.93
N LYS A 98 -8.95 0.48 -14.22
CA LYS A 98 -7.86 -0.40 -14.68
C LYS A 98 -6.47 0.14 -14.30
N GLN A 99 -6.28 1.45 -14.40
CA GLN A 99 -5.01 2.10 -14.02
C GLN A 99 -4.76 1.97 -12.52
N ARG A 100 -5.79 2.17 -11.69
CA ARG A 100 -5.70 1.98 -10.24
C ARG A 100 -5.38 0.53 -9.89
N GLU A 101 -6.05 -0.42 -10.52
CA GLU A 101 -5.81 -1.85 -10.33
C GLU A 101 -4.37 -2.24 -10.73
N ALA A 102 -3.89 -1.76 -11.88
CA ALA A 102 -2.52 -1.99 -12.31
C ALA A 102 -1.50 -1.38 -11.33
N THR A 103 -1.77 -0.17 -10.81
CA THR A 103 -0.92 0.50 -9.82
C THR A 103 -0.87 -0.26 -8.50
N TYR A 104 -2.02 -0.78 -8.04
CA TYR A 104 -2.11 -1.61 -6.85
C TYR A 104 -1.27 -2.89 -7.02
N ARG A 105 -1.49 -3.64 -8.11
CA ARG A 105 -0.74 -4.87 -8.42
C ARG A 105 0.78 -4.61 -8.54
N ASP A 106 1.18 -3.48 -9.11
CA ASP A 106 2.59 -3.11 -9.21
C ASP A 106 3.21 -2.82 -7.82
N ARG A 107 2.47 -2.12 -6.95
CA ARG A 107 2.92 -1.82 -5.59
C ARG A 107 2.98 -3.07 -4.71
N THR A 108 1.98 -3.96 -4.78
CA THR A 108 1.99 -5.23 -4.03
C THR A 108 3.16 -6.10 -4.48
N PHE A 109 3.34 -6.28 -5.78
CA PHE A 109 4.49 -7.01 -6.34
C PHE A 109 5.83 -6.45 -5.84
N ARG A 110 6.03 -5.13 -5.89
CA ARG A 110 7.25 -4.49 -5.37
C ARG A 110 7.43 -4.71 -3.88
N ARG A 111 6.37 -4.58 -3.09
CA ARG A 111 6.42 -4.79 -1.63
C ARG A 111 6.79 -6.22 -1.28
N GLU A 112 6.13 -7.20 -1.90
CA GLU A 112 6.38 -8.63 -1.66
C GLU A 112 7.79 -9.05 -2.05
N THR A 113 8.26 -8.59 -3.22
CA THR A 113 9.62 -8.88 -3.67
C THR A 113 10.68 -8.26 -2.78
N MET A 114 10.50 -7.01 -2.33
CA MET A 114 11.40 -6.37 -1.36
C MET A 114 11.37 -7.07 0.00
N LYS A 115 10.19 -7.46 0.47
CA LYS A 115 10.02 -8.20 1.73
C LYS A 115 10.79 -9.53 1.68
N LYS A 116 10.66 -10.30 0.58
CA LYS A 116 11.39 -11.55 0.38
C LYS A 116 12.91 -11.34 0.39
N ILE A 117 13.42 -10.31 -0.30
CA ILE A 117 14.86 -10.00 -0.30
C ILE A 117 15.34 -9.70 1.13
N HIS A 118 14.60 -8.86 1.85
CA HIS A 118 14.93 -8.51 3.22
C HIS A 118 14.91 -9.73 4.15
N GLU A 119 13.89 -10.59 4.05
CA GLU A 119 13.79 -11.84 4.81
C GLU A 119 14.98 -12.77 4.51
N THR A 120 15.38 -12.91 3.25
CA THR A 120 16.55 -13.73 2.90
C THR A 120 17.85 -13.19 3.51
N GLN A 121 18.02 -11.86 3.53
CA GLN A 121 19.17 -11.20 4.14
C GLN A 121 19.17 -11.37 5.65
N LEU A 122 18.00 -11.23 6.29
CA LEU A 122 17.86 -11.40 7.73
C LEU A 122 18.17 -12.85 8.15
N ASN A 123 17.68 -13.83 7.39
CA ASN A 123 17.96 -15.25 7.64
C ASN A 123 19.46 -15.59 7.48
N GLN A 124 20.13 -15.01 6.48
CA GLN A 124 21.57 -15.19 6.32
C GLN A 124 22.35 -14.60 7.51
N LEU A 125 21.92 -13.44 8.01
CA LEU A 125 22.52 -12.79 9.17
C LEU A 125 22.31 -13.61 10.44
N GLN A 126 21.09 -14.14 10.64
CA GLN A 126 20.77 -15.04 11.76
C GLN A 126 21.58 -16.35 11.71
N SER A 127 21.88 -16.86 10.51
CA SER A 127 22.75 -18.03 10.34
C SER A 127 24.24 -17.75 10.59
N GLY A 128 24.62 -16.55 11.03
CA GLY A 128 26.00 -16.15 11.28
C GLY A 128 26.82 -15.85 10.03
N LYS A 129 26.21 -15.87 8.84
CA LYS A 129 26.87 -15.53 7.58
C LYS A 129 26.96 -14.02 7.42
N ARG A 130 28.08 -13.54 6.87
CA ARG A 130 28.21 -12.12 6.53
C ARG A 130 27.27 -11.76 5.38
N VAL A 131 26.37 -10.80 5.61
CA VAL A 131 25.38 -10.36 4.63
C VAL A 131 25.81 -9.06 3.99
N LYS A 132 25.74 -9.00 2.66
CA LYS A 132 25.85 -7.75 1.90
C LYS A 132 24.45 -7.29 1.54
N PHE A 133 24.06 -6.12 2.06
CA PHE A 133 22.78 -5.53 1.70
C PHE A 133 22.78 -5.10 0.23
N VAL A 134 21.67 -5.42 -0.45
CA VAL A 134 21.48 -5.17 -1.89
C VAL A 134 21.39 -3.67 -2.12
N LYS A 135 22.18 -3.15 -3.06
CA LYS A 135 22.14 -1.73 -3.43
C LYS A 135 20.84 -1.39 -4.16
N ARG A 136 20.46 -0.11 -4.17
CA ARG A 136 19.24 0.35 -4.87
C ARG A 136 19.24 0.03 -6.37
N SER A 137 20.39 0.07 -7.04
CA SER A 137 20.54 -0.30 -8.45
C SER A 137 20.29 -1.79 -8.68
N GLU A 138 20.89 -2.64 -7.86
CA GLU A 138 20.75 -4.09 -7.88
C GLU A 138 19.28 -4.50 -7.60
N LEU A 139 18.64 -3.86 -6.61
CA LEU A 139 17.23 -4.11 -6.29
C LEU A 139 16.30 -3.75 -7.46
N ARG A 140 16.60 -2.69 -8.20
CA ARG A 140 15.85 -2.33 -9.43
C ARG A 140 16.06 -3.37 -10.53
N ALA A 141 17.27 -3.90 -10.68
CA ALA A 141 17.57 -4.94 -11.66
C ALA A 141 16.84 -6.25 -11.33
N GLU A 142 16.88 -6.69 -10.06
CA GLU A 142 16.16 -7.88 -9.60
C GLU A 142 14.64 -7.75 -9.77
N LEU A 143 14.07 -6.58 -9.45
CA LEU A 143 12.65 -6.30 -9.67
C LEU A 143 12.27 -6.43 -11.14
N LEU A 144 13.12 -5.91 -12.04
CA LEU A 144 12.91 -5.99 -13.48
C LEU A 144 13.01 -7.44 -13.96
N GLU A 145 14.00 -8.19 -13.48
CA GLU A 145 14.18 -9.60 -13.83
C GLU A 145 12.99 -10.45 -13.38
N LYS A 146 12.56 -10.31 -12.11
CA LYS A 146 11.37 -11.01 -11.58
C LYS A 146 10.11 -10.64 -12.36
N ARG A 147 9.98 -9.37 -12.78
CA ARG A 147 8.87 -8.93 -13.61
C ARG A 147 8.88 -9.58 -14.99
N LEU A 148 10.04 -9.65 -15.65
CA LEU A 148 10.18 -10.28 -16.96
C LEU A 148 9.92 -11.79 -16.88
N LYS A 149 10.37 -12.47 -15.81
CA LYS A 149 10.09 -13.89 -15.56
C LYS A 149 8.58 -14.17 -15.50
N ASN A 150 7.82 -13.30 -14.84
CA ASN A 150 6.36 -13.44 -14.71
C ASN A 150 5.57 -13.07 -15.99
N MET A 151 6.21 -12.48 -17.00
CA MET A 151 5.56 -12.12 -18.26
C MET A 151 5.61 -13.26 -19.29
N SER A 152 4.58 -13.35 -20.14
CA SER A 152 4.60 -14.20 -21.33
C SER A 152 5.60 -13.68 -22.37
N ARG A 153 6.11 -14.55 -23.26
CA ARG A 153 7.05 -14.18 -24.35
C ARG A 153 6.58 -12.95 -25.13
N LYS A 154 5.33 -12.96 -25.62
CA LYS A 154 4.73 -11.82 -26.36
C LYS A 154 4.68 -10.53 -25.54
N GLN A 155 4.46 -10.64 -24.22
CA GLN A 155 4.42 -9.49 -23.33
C GLN A 155 5.83 -8.93 -23.07
N ARG A 156 6.84 -9.81 -22.94
CA ARG A 156 8.25 -9.41 -22.80
C ARG A 156 8.73 -8.66 -24.03
N GLU A 157 8.49 -9.22 -25.22
CA GLU A 157 8.84 -8.58 -26.51
C GLU A 157 8.20 -7.18 -26.60
N LYS A 158 6.89 -7.07 -26.34
CA LYS A 158 6.19 -5.78 -26.35
C LYS A 158 6.74 -4.79 -25.31
N TYR A 159 7.11 -5.27 -24.12
CA TYR A 159 7.70 -4.44 -23.08
C TYR A 159 9.09 -3.91 -23.49
N LEU A 160 9.93 -4.78 -24.06
CA LEU A 160 11.26 -4.41 -24.56
C LEU A 160 11.17 -3.41 -25.71
N MET A 161 10.28 -3.63 -26.69
CA MET A 161 10.05 -2.68 -27.79
C MET A 161 9.62 -1.30 -27.27
N ARG A 162 8.70 -1.26 -26.30
CA ARG A 162 8.29 0.02 -25.65
C ARG A 162 9.45 0.71 -24.94
N LYS A 163 10.32 -0.07 -24.28
CA LYS A 163 11.49 0.46 -23.58
C LYS A 163 12.51 1.05 -24.57
N GLN A 164 12.78 0.34 -25.67
CA GLN A 164 13.64 0.79 -26.76
C GLN A 164 13.08 2.07 -27.39
N ASN A 165 11.81 2.09 -27.79
CA ASN A 165 11.18 3.27 -28.39
C ASN A 165 11.20 4.48 -27.45
N LYS A 166 11.03 4.27 -26.14
CA LYS A 166 11.14 5.35 -25.16
C LYS A 166 12.57 5.89 -25.04
N GLN A 167 13.58 5.02 -25.08
CA GLN A 167 14.99 5.43 -25.05
C GLN A 167 15.38 6.20 -26.31
N LEU A 168 14.89 5.78 -27.47
CA LEU A 168 15.10 6.47 -28.74
C LEU A 168 14.53 7.89 -28.69
N TYR A 169 13.31 8.06 -28.17
CA TYR A 169 12.67 9.38 -28.03
C TYR A 169 13.40 10.30 -27.03
N THR A 170 13.91 9.77 -25.91
CA THR A 170 14.65 10.59 -24.93
C THR A 170 16.09 10.89 -25.33
N GLY A 171 16.63 10.17 -26.32
CA GLY A 171 18.00 10.34 -26.81
C GLY A 171 18.14 11.32 -27.98
N THR A 172 17.02 11.71 -28.62
CA THR A 172 17.00 12.69 -29.72
C THR A 172 16.98 14.14 -29.24
N ASP A 173 16.59 14.39 -27.98
CA ASP A 173 16.51 15.74 -27.39
C ASP A 173 17.78 16.13 -26.60
N SER A 174 18.85 15.33 -26.67
CA SER A 174 20.12 15.60 -26.00
C SER A 174 21.27 15.67 -27.01
N LYS A 175 21.24 16.67 -27.90
CA LYS A 175 22.44 17.20 -28.54
C LYS A 175 22.37 18.73 -28.51
N PRO A 176 23.38 19.43 -27.95
CA PRO A 176 23.62 20.82 -28.34
C PRO A 176 24.00 20.90 -29.82
#